data_AF-A0A6V7J293-F1
#
_entry.id   AF-A0A6V7J293-F1
#
_cell.length_a   1.000
_cell.length_b   1.000
_cell.length_c   1.000
_cell.angle_alpha   90.00
_cell.angle_beta   90.00
_cell.angle_gamma   90.00
#
_symmetry.space_group_name_H-M   'P 1'
#
loop_
_entity.id
_entity.type
_entity.pdbx_description
1 polymer ?
#
loop_
_entity_poly.entity_id
_entity_poly.type
_entity_poly.pdbx_seq_one_letter_code
_entity_poly.pdbx_strand_id
1 'polypeptide(L)'
;FDGENLLYQSGTFFSGFESSSTTTSFTLMELAKNEEYQRKARKDILSAIDEHGWSYDAFNNMKYLDQCIAEGVRLHPPVSTIDRFTRDAYK
;
A
#
# COMPACT_ATOMS: atom_id res chain seq x y z
N PHE A 1 28.25 -1.90 11.59
CA PHE A 1 27.14 -1.00 11.93
C PHE A 1 27.75 0.23 12.57
N ASP A 2 28.13 1.23 11.76
CA ASP A 2 28.52 2.55 12.27
C ASP A 2 27.29 3.32 12.73
N GLY A 3 27.42 4.14 13.78
CA GLY A 3 26.30 4.81 14.44
C GLY A 3 25.43 5.67 13.52
N GLU A 4 26.04 6.31 12.53
CA GLU A 4 25.35 7.11 11.50
C GLU A 4 24.36 6.25 10.68
N ASN A 5 24.71 5.00 10.36
CA ASN A 5 23.87 4.10 9.56
C ASN A 5 22.55 3.75 10.28
N LEU A 6 22.57 3.65 11.60
CA LEU A 6 21.36 3.42 12.41
C LEU A 6 20.39 4.61 12.38
N LEU A 7 20.91 5.84 12.29
CA LEU A 7 20.09 7.05 12.14
C LEU A 7 19.39 7.06 10.77
N TYR A 8 20.12 6.77 9.69
CA TYR A 8 19.52 6.66 8.34
C TYR A 8 18.48 5.54 8.25
N GLN A 9 18.72 4.40 8.89
CA GLN A 9 17.74 3.30 8.96
C GLN A 9 16.46 3.74 9.68
N SER A 10 16.58 4.47 10.79
CA SER A 10 15.43 5.03 11.52
C SER A 10 14.58 5.95 10.64
N GLY A 11 15.22 6.81 9.84
CA GLY A 11 14.53 7.65 8.87
C GLY A 11 13.74 6.85 7.82
N THR A 12 14.29 5.73 7.35
CA THR A 12 13.64 4.85 6.37
C THR A 12 12.35 4.22 6.92
N PHE A 13 12.36 3.77 8.18
CA PHE A 13 11.15 3.24 8.84
C PHE A 13 10.06 4.31 8.97
N PHE A 14 10.44 5.55 9.29
CA PHE A 14 9.50 6.66 9.38
C PHE A 14 8.84 6.98 8.03
N SER A 15 9.62 7.04 6.94
CA SER A 15 9.07 7.24 5.59
C SER A 15 8.12 6.12 5.17
N GLY A 16 8.42 4.86 5.54
CA GLY A 16 7.52 3.73 5.30
C GLY A 16 6.19 3.86 6.05
N PHE A 17 6.23 4.36 7.29
CA PHE A 17 5.04 4.62 8.09
C PHE A 17 4.16 5.74 7.49
N GLU A 18 4.75 6.88 7.15
CA GLU A 18 4.01 8.03 6.60
C GLU A 18 3.32 7.68 5.28
N SER A 19 4.04 7.04 4.36
CA SER A 19 3.49 6.65 3.04
C SER A 19 2.40 5.58 3.14
N SER A 20 2.60 4.56 3.98
CA SER A 20 1.62 3.47 4.17
C SER A 20 0.36 3.95 4.91
N SER A 21 0.52 4.78 5.94
CA SER A 21 -0.61 5.36 6.68
C SER A 21 -1.46 6.25 5.78
N THR A 22 -0.82 7.10 4.97
CA THR A 22 -1.49 7.95 3.98
C THR A 22 -2.29 7.12 2.96
N THR A 23 -1.66 6.09 2.38
CA THR A 23 -2.32 5.16 1.45
C THR A 23 -3.56 4.52 2.09
N THR A 24 -3.42 4.05 3.32
CA THR A 24 -4.50 3.38 4.06
C THR A 24 -5.65 4.34 4.34
N SER A 25 -5.36 5.55 4.83
CA SER A 25 -6.37 6.56 5.13
C SER A 25 -7.17 6.97 3.91
N PHE A 26 -6.51 7.23 2.77
CA PHE A 26 -7.22 7.61 1.55
C PHE A 26 -8.01 6.45 0.94
N THR A 27 -7.46 5.24 0.95
CA THR A 27 -8.18 4.04 0.49
C THR A 27 -9.46 3.83 1.31
N LEU A 28 -9.37 3.92 2.65
CA LEU A 28 -10.53 3.80 3.53
C LEU A 28 -11.54 4.93 3.33
N MET A 29 -11.07 6.16 3.11
CA MET A 29 -11.95 7.29 2.80
C MET A 29 -12.75 7.05 1.51
N GLU A 30 -12.09 6.58 0.43
CA GLU A 30 -12.77 6.29 -0.83
C GLU A 30 -13.75 5.12 -0.70
N LEU A 31 -13.39 4.06 0.03
CA LEU A 31 -14.30 2.96 0.32
C LEU A 31 -15.52 3.42 1.14
N ALA A 32 -15.33 4.29 2.14
CA ALA A 32 -16.42 4.82 2.95
C ALA A 32 -17.39 5.69 2.14
N LYS A 33 -16.90 6.38 1.10
CA LYS A 33 -17.74 7.15 0.16
C LYS A 33 -18.46 6.27 -0.86
N ASN A 34 -17.99 5.04 -1.09
CA ASN A 34 -18.47 4.14 -2.13
C ASN A 34 -18.86 2.77 -1.55
N GLU A 35 -20.02 2.70 -0.90
CA GLU A 35 -20.50 1.51 -0.19
C GLU A 35 -20.55 0.24 -1.05
N GLU A 36 -20.81 0.37 -2.35
CA GLU A 36 -20.81 -0.77 -3.28
C GLU A 36 -19.43 -1.44 -3.34
N TYR A 37 -18.38 -0.65 -3.51
CA TYR A 37 -17.01 -1.16 -3.60
C TYR A 37 -16.54 -1.67 -2.24
N GLN A 38 -16.92 -1.01 -1.15
CA GLN A 38 -16.65 -1.49 0.21
C GLN A 38 -17.25 -2.87 0.46
N ARG A 39 -18.49 -3.11 0.00
CA ARG A 39 -19.16 -4.42 0.14
C ARG A 39 -18.44 -5.50 -0.67
N LYS A 40 -17.99 -5.18 -1.89
CA LYS A 40 -17.21 -6.10 -2.73
C LYS A 40 -15.87 -6.46 -2.07
N ALA A 41 -15.13 -5.45 -1.57
CA ALA A 41 -13.88 -5.67 -0.85
C ALA A 41 -14.07 -6.50 0.42
N ARG A 42 -15.13 -6.24 1.20
CA ARG A 42 -15.44 -7.04 2.37
C ARG A 42 -15.77 -8.49 2.02
N LYS A 43 -16.53 -8.71 0.93
CA LYS A 43 -16.83 -10.07 0.46
C LYS A 43 -15.55 -10.81 0.06
N ASP A 44 -14.67 -10.14 -0.69
CA ASP A 44 -13.36 -10.69 -1.11
C ASP A 44 -12.52 -11.14 0.10
N ILE A 45 -12.39 -10.27 1.12
CA ILE A 45 -11.68 -10.58 2.37
C ILE A 45 -12.30 -11.81 3.06
N LEU A 46 -13.62 -11.83 3.22
CA LEU A 46 -14.30 -12.92 3.92
C LEU A 46 -14.17 -14.24 3.17
N SER A 47 -14.27 -14.23 1.83
CA SER A 47 -14.09 -15.42 1.01
C SER A 47 -12.67 -15.98 1.10
N ALA A 48 -11.65 -15.12 1.06
CA ALA A 48 -10.26 -15.57 1.17
C ALA A 48 -9.95 -16.17 2.56
N ILE A 49 -10.50 -15.58 3.63
CA ILE A 49 -10.34 -16.11 5.00
C ILE A 49 -11.11 -17.41 5.21
N ASP A 50 -12.30 -17.56 4.62
CA ASP A 50 -13.08 -18.79 4.70
C ASP A 50 -12.35 -19.97 4.02
N GLU A 51 -11.69 -19.71 2.87
CA GLU A 51 -10.97 -20.73 2.11
C GLU A 51 -9.61 -21.11 2.74
N HIS A 52 -8.83 -20.13 3.19
CA HIS A 52 -7.43 -20.33 3.60
C HIS A 52 -7.18 -20.10 5.10
N GLY A 53 -8.21 -19.74 5.88
CA GLY A 53 -8.07 -19.33 7.28
C GLY A 53 -7.34 -18.00 7.44
N TRP A 54 -6.90 -17.70 8.66
CA TRP A 54 -6.05 -16.53 8.93
C TRP A 54 -4.59 -16.83 8.59
N SER A 55 -4.31 -16.97 7.29
CA SER A 55 -3.00 -17.35 6.77
C SER A 55 -2.46 -16.32 5.78
N TYR A 56 -1.16 -16.41 5.47
CA TYR A 56 -0.53 -15.58 4.44
C TYR A 56 -1.18 -15.80 3.06
N ASP A 57 -1.59 -17.03 2.77
CA ASP A 57 -2.26 -17.38 1.52
C ASP A 57 -3.63 -16.71 1.40
N ALA A 58 -4.34 -16.50 2.52
CA ALA A 58 -5.58 -15.73 2.51
C ALA A 58 -5.33 -14.29 2.05
N PHE A 59 -4.32 -13.60 2.62
CA PHE A 59 -3.99 -12.23 2.26
C PHE A 59 -3.60 -12.10 0.78
N ASN A 60 -2.80 -13.03 0.24
CA ASN A 60 -2.43 -13.05 -1.17
C ASN A 60 -3.61 -13.28 -2.12
N ASN A 61 -4.73 -13.84 -1.62
CA ASN A 61 -5.92 -14.09 -2.41
C ASN A 61 -6.98 -12.97 -2.31
N MET A 62 -6.75 -11.89 -1.55
CA MET A 62 -7.62 -10.71 -1.47
C MET A 62 -7.44 -9.78 -2.68
N LYS A 63 -7.67 -10.31 -3.89
CA LYS A 63 -7.35 -9.64 -5.16
C LYS A 63 -8.14 -8.36 -5.37
N TYR A 64 -9.41 -8.32 -4.95
CA TYR A 64 -10.23 -7.13 -5.13
C TYR A 64 -9.83 -6.05 -4.12
N LEU A 65 -9.46 -6.43 -2.89
CA LEU A 65 -8.89 -5.48 -1.93
C LEU A 65 -7.60 -4.84 -2.48
N ASP A 66 -6.70 -5.65 -3.06
CA ASP A 66 -5.47 -5.15 -3.69
C ASP A 66 -5.76 -4.13 -4.81
N GLN A 67 -6.78 -4.40 -5.63
CA GLN A 67 -7.23 -3.45 -6.65
C GLN A 67 -7.75 -2.15 -6.04
N CYS A 68 -8.50 -2.21 -4.92
CA CYS A 68 -8.95 -1.01 -4.22
C CYS A 68 -7.76 -0.19 -3.68
N ILE A 69 -6.73 -0.83 -3.14
CA ILE A 69 -5.52 -0.15 -2.66
C ILE A 69 -4.78 0.49 -3.84
N ALA A 70 -4.60 -0.24 -4.95
CA ALA A 70 -3.95 0.28 -6.15
C ALA A 70 -4.70 1.50 -6.72
N GLU A 71 -6.04 1.46 -6.72
CA GLU A 71 -6.87 2.59 -7.16
C GLU A 71 -6.79 3.78 -6.18
N GLY A 72 -6.72 3.50 -4.87
CA GLY A 72 -6.46 4.50 -3.84
C GLY A 72 -5.14 5.25 -4.09
N VAL A 73 -4.05 4.51 -4.39
CA VAL A 73 -2.75 5.11 -4.74
C VAL A 73 -2.80 5.85 -6.08
N ARG A 74 -3.58 5.36 -7.06
CA ARG A 74 -3.76 6.06 -8.36
C ARG A 74 -4.43 7.42 -8.18
N LEU A 75 -5.43 7.52 -7.30
CA LEU A 75 -6.16 8.75 -7.01
C LEU A 75 -5.40 9.69 -6.07
N HIS A 76 -4.79 9.12 -5.03
CA HIS A 76 -4.14 9.84 -3.94
C HIS A 76 -2.72 9.29 -3.70
N PRO A 77 -1.77 9.54 -4.63
CA PRO A 77 -0.42 9.00 -4.52
C PRO A 77 0.30 9.62 -3.31
N PRO A 78 0.81 8.83 -2.34
CA PRO A 78 1.56 9.37 -1.20
C PRO A 78 2.87 10.04 -1.63
N VAL A 79 3.45 9.58 -2.74
CA VAL A 79 4.65 10.15 -3.37
C VAL A 79 4.31 10.40 -4.83
N SER A 80 4.23 11.66 -5.23
CA SER A 80 3.77 12.09 -6.56
C SER A 80 4.83 11.97 -7.65
N THR A 81 6.12 11.97 -7.27
CA THR A 81 7.23 11.97 -8.21
C THR A 81 8.33 11.02 -7.77
N ILE A 82 9.02 10.46 -8.77
CA ILE A 82 10.15 9.58 -8.55
C ILE A 82 11.40 10.24 -9.12
N ASP A 83 12.31 10.65 -8.24
CA ASP A 83 13.54 11.30 -8.67
C ASP A 83 14.53 10.30 -9.25
N ARG A 84 15.14 10.68 -10.38
CA ARG A 84 16.15 9.91 -11.10
C ARG A 84 17.22 10.85 -11.62
N PHE A 85 18.48 10.41 -11.58
CA PHE A 85 19.61 11.08 -12.24
C PHE A 85 20.32 10.09 -13.15
N THR A 86 20.71 10.54 -14.35
CA THR A 86 21.50 9.74 -15.29
C THR A 86 22.92 9.56 -14.74
N ARG A 87 23.40 8.32 -14.69
CA ARG A 87 24.79 8.05 -14.25
C ARG A 87 25.82 8.37 -15.34
N ASP A 88 25.44 8.22 -16.59
CA ASP A 88 26.30 8.43 -17.76
C ASP A 88 25.53 9.19 -18.85
N ALA A 89 26.26 9.87 -19.74
CA ALA A 89 25.68 10.51 -20.92
C ALA A 89 25.18 9.47 -21.93
N TYR A 90 24.12 9.80 -22.67
CA TYR A 90 23.65 8.99 -23.79
C TYR A 90 24.76 8.88 -24.84
N LYS A 91 25.02 7.65 -25.33
CA LYS A 91 26.03 7.36 -26.36
C LYS A 91 25.50 7.67 -27.75
#